data_AF-A0A7X0MNQ4-F1
#
_entry.id   AF-A0A7X0MNQ4-F1
#
_cell.length_a   1.000
_cell.length_b   1.000
_cell.length_c   1.000
_cell.angle_alpha   90.00
_cell.angle_beta   90.00
_cell.angle_gamma   90.00
#
_symmetry.space_group_name_H-M   'P 1'
#
loop_
_entity.id
_entity.type
_entity.pdbx_description
1 polymer ?
#
loop_
_entity_poly.entity_id
_entity_poly.type
_entity_poly.pdbx_seq_one_letter_code
_entity_poly.pdbx_strand_id
1 'polypeptide(L)'
;MRIFVAVAATVLTISPAPAFAWGKTGHRVVGQIADAHLSSKARAAVKRILSTESMAEASNWPDFMKSDPSPFWQKTASPWHYVTLPGDKIYDQVGAPPEGDAITALDRFSATLATVRHHSTTGAWRCVSSSTSSVTSPSRCTTATAPIVAATT
;
A
#
# COMPACT_ATOMS: atom_id res chain seq x y z
N MET A 1 10.28 -16.70 -50.92
CA MET A 1 11.08 -16.78 -49.67
C MET A 1 11.30 -15.42 -49.00
N ARG A 2 11.77 -14.37 -49.70
CA ARG A 2 12.02 -13.03 -49.11
C ARG A 2 10.80 -12.34 -48.47
N ILE A 3 9.63 -12.41 -49.11
CA ILE A 3 8.39 -11.81 -48.58
C ILE A 3 7.94 -12.49 -47.28
N PHE A 4 8.03 -13.82 -47.20
CA PHE A 4 7.69 -14.55 -45.97
C PHE A 4 8.62 -14.22 -44.80
N VAL A 5 9.91 -14.01 -45.07
CA VAL A 5 10.88 -13.56 -44.06
C VAL A 5 10.56 -12.14 -43.59
N ALA A 6 10.20 -11.23 -44.51
CA ALA A 6 9.80 -9.88 -44.16
C ALA A 6 8.51 -9.85 -43.32
N VAL A 7 7.49 -10.61 -43.71
CA VAL A 7 6.21 -10.71 -42.97
C VAL A 7 6.43 -11.32 -41.58
N ALA A 8 7.23 -12.38 -41.46
CA ALA A 8 7.54 -12.97 -40.16
C ALA A 8 8.31 -12.01 -39.24
N ALA A 9 9.25 -11.24 -39.78
CA ALA A 9 9.98 -10.21 -39.02
C ALA A 9 9.06 -9.08 -38.55
N THR A 10 8.16 -8.60 -39.42
CA THR A 10 7.17 -7.57 -39.04
C THR A 10 6.23 -8.05 -37.95
N VAL A 11 5.70 -9.28 -38.05
CA VAL A 11 4.81 -9.87 -37.04
C VAL A 11 5.51 -10.00 -35.68
N LEU A 12 6.80 -10.35 -35.66
CA LEU A 12 7.55 -10.45 -34.41
C LEU A 12 7.77 -9.08 -33.74
N THR A 13 7.92 -8.01 -34.53
CA THR A 13 8.14 -6.65 -34.00
C THR A 13 6.88 -5.94 -33.48
N ILE A 14 5.70 -6.36 -33.92
CA ILE A 14 4.41 -5.76 -33.51
C ILE A 14 3.68 -6.57 -32.43
N SER A 15 4.25 -7.70 -31.99
CA SER A 15 3.67 -8.46 -30.89
C SER A 15 3.79 -7.66 -29.58
N PRO A 16 2.69 -7.41 -28.86
CA PRO A 16 2.76 -6.71 -27.59
C PRO A 16 3.56 -7.54 -26.58
N ALA A 17 4.57 -6.92 -25.96
CA ALA A 17 5.30 -7.51 -24.86
C ALA A 17 4.50 -7.34 -23.54
N PRO A 18 4.54 -8.32 -22.62
CA PRO A 18 3.91 -8.19 -21.32
C PRO A 18 4.56 -7.05 -20.52
N ALA A 19 3.75 -6.10 -20.05
CA ALA A 19 4.23 -4.89 -19.39
C ALA A 19 4.64 -5.08 -17.91
N PHE A 20 4.46 -6.28 -17.32
CA PHE A 20 4.77 -6.61 -15.91
C PHE A 20 4.42 -5.50 -14.89
N ALA A 21 3.34 -4.77 -15.14
CA ALA A 21 3.14 -3.44 -14.58
C ALA A 21 2.77 -3.41 -13.09
N TRP A 22 2.39 -4.54 -12.49
CA TRP A 22 1.76 -4.59 -11.17
C TRP A 22 2.43 -5.53 -10.17
N GLY A 23 3.54 -6.18 -10.54
CA GLY A 23 4.34 -6.96 -9.60
C GLY A 23 5.19 -6.06 -8.70
N LYS A 24 6.27 -6.63 -8.13
CA LYS A 24 7.21 -5.88 -7.28
C LYS A 24 7.73 -4.59 -7.91
N THR A 25 7.96 -4.60 -9.23
CA THR A 25 8.39 -3.40 -9.97
C THR A 25 7.29 -2.36 -10.05
N GLY A 26 6.05 -2.78 -10.29
CA GLY A 26 4.88 -1.90 -10.34
C GLY A 26 4.68 -1.09 -9.08
N HIS A 27 4.63 -1.78 -7.93
CA HIS A 27 4.51 -1.14 -6.63
C HIS A 27 5.61 -0.10 -6.38
N ARG A 28 6.88 -0.44 -6.69
CA ARG A 28 8.01 0.50 -6.56
C ARG A 28 7.86 1.72 -7.44
N VAL A 29 7.43 1.53 -8.69
CA VAL A 29 7.22 2.63 -9.65
C VAL A 29 6.11 3.56 -9.14
N VAL A 30 4.97 3.02 -8.71
CA VAL A 30 3.87 3.81 -8.14
C VAL A 30 4.33 4.54 -6.88
N GLY A 31 5.06 3.88 -5.98
CA GLY A 31 5.63 4.50 -4.77
C GLY A 31 6.59 5.65 -5.09
N GLN A 32 7.43 5.49 -6.12
CA GLN A 32 8.35 6.53 -6.58
C GLN A 32 7.63 7.74 -7.18
N ILE A 33 6.61 7.50 -8.02
CA ILE A 33 5.78 8.56 -8.59
C ILE A 33 5.06 9.30 -7.47
N ALA A 34 4.41 8.58 -6.55
CA ALA A 34 3.70 9.18 -5.43
C ALA A 34 4.62 10.06 -4.55
N ASP A 35 5.85 9.61 -4.26
CA ASP A 35 6.82 10.41 -3.51
C ASP A 35 7.16 11.72 -4.24
N ALA A 36 7.30 11.72 -5.57
CA ALA A 36 7.57 12.93 -6.34
C ALA A 36 6.43 13.96 -6.26
N HIS A 37 5.19 13.51 -6.08
CA HIS A 37 3.99 14.36 -6.02
C HIS A 37 3.62 14.82 -4.60
N LEU A 38 4.38 14.43 -3.56
CA LEU A 38 4.12 14.89 -2.19
C LEU A 38 4.41 16.38 -2.00
N SER A 39 3.51 17.07 -1.31
CA SER A 39 3.80 18.38 -0.71
C SER A 39 4.94 18.29 0.30
N SER A 40 5.62 19.40 0.58
CA SER A 40 6.71 19.46 1.56
C SER A 40 6.28 18.97 2.95
N LYS A 41 5.06 19.34 3.39
CA LYS A 41 4.48 18.89 4.66
C LYS A 41 4.23 17.37 4.66
N ALA A 42 3.66 16.82 3.60
CA ALA A 42 3.41 15.39 3.49
C ALA A 42 4.71 14.58 3.45
N ARG A 43 5.69 15.03 2.66
CA ARG A 43 7.03 14.42 2.58
C ARG A 43 7.72 14.35 3.94
N ALA A 44 7.66 15.43 4.72
CA ALA A 44 8.23 15.44 6.07
C ALA A 44 7.52 14.46 7.01
N ALA A 45 6.19 14.29 6.87
CA ALA A 45 5.44 13.31 7.66
C ALA A 45 5.79 11.86 7.26
N VAL A 46 5.86 11.56 5.96
CA VAL A 46 6.25 10.25 5.45
C VAL A 46 7.67 9.88 5.93
N LYS A 47 8.63 10.81 5.84
CA LYS A 47 10.00 10.59 6.37
C LYS A 47 10.01 10.25 7.86
N ARG A 48 9.12 10.82 8.67
CA ARG A 48 9.03 10.46 10.10
C ARG A 48 8.47 9.06 10.33
N ILE A 49 7.57 8.59 9.45
CA ILE A 49 6.95 7.26 9.56
C ILE A 49 7.91 6.18 9.07
N LEU A 50 8.51 6.37 7.88
CA LEU A 50 9.38 5.39 7.24
C LEU A 50 10.83 5.44 7.73
N SER A 51 11.22 6.53 8.41
CA SER A 51 12.59 6.79 8.86
C SER A 51 13.61 6.76 7.72
N THR A 52 14.24 5.61 7.47
CA THR A 52 15.32 5.44 6.48
C THR A 52 14.84 4.86 5.15
N GLU A 53 13.65 4.26 5.10
CA GLU A 53 13.12 3.63 3.87
C GLU A 53 12.45 4.66 2.95
N SER A 54 12.61 4.47 1.65
CA SER A 54 11.87 5.22 0.64
C SER A 54 10.45 4.66 0.46
N MET A 55 9.54 5.48 -0.09
CA MET A 55 8.18 5.02 -0.42
C MET A 55 8.19 3.87 -1.43
N ALA A 56 9.15 3.86 -2.36
CA ALA A 56 9.31 2.79 -3.32
C ALA A 56 9.74 1.47 -2.63
N GLU A 57 10.55 1.52 -1.58
CA GLU A 57 10.92 0.32 -0.82
C GLU A 57 9.73 -0.18 0.02
N ALA A 58 9.08 0.74 0.73
CA ALA A 58 7.95 0.43 1.60
C ALA A 58 6.72 -0.11 0.84
N SER A 59 6.55 0.24 -0.45
CA SER A 59 5.36 -0.15 -1.23
C SER A 59 5.19 -1.66 -1.43
N ASN A 60 6.27 -2.45 -1.32
CA ASN A 60 6.21 -3.92 -1.43
C ASN A 60 5.97 -4.62 -0.08
N TRP A 61 6.06 -3.90 1.03
CA TRP A 61 5.99 -4.49 2.37
C TRP A 61 4.72 -5.31 2.63
N PRO A 62 3.51 -4.84 2.27
CA PRO A 62 2.28 -5.62 2.49
C PRO A 62 2.29 -6.97 1.77
N ASP A 63 2.83 -7.02 0.55
CA ASP A 63 2.94 -8.26 -0.23
C ASP A 63 3.92 -9.25 0.40
N PHE A 64 5.02 -8.77 1.00
CA PHE A 64 5.94 -9.63 1.75
C PHE A 64 5.28 -10.21 3.01
N MET A 65 4.48 -9.39 3.70
CA MET A 65 3.82 -9.80 4.93
C MET A 65 2.60 -10.70 4.71
N LYS A 66 2.13 -10.88 3.48
CA LYS A 66 1.05 -11.82 3.16
C LYS A 66 1.34 -13.26 3.62
N SER A 67 2.62 -13.66 3.64
CA SER A 67 3.04 -14.97 4.14
C SER A 67 3.28 -15.04 5.66
N ASP A 68 3.16 -13.92 6.38
CA ASP A 68 3.33 -13.89 7.83
C ASP A 68 2.22 -14.70 8.51
N PRO A 69 2.54 -15.64 9.42
CA PRO A 69 1.57 -16.56 9.99
C PRO A 69 0.63 -15.90 11.03
N SER A 70 0.82 -14.63 11.37
CA SER A 70 0.00 -13.97 12.37
C SER A 70 -1.47 -13.88 11.92
N PRO A 71 -2.42 -13.91 12.87
CA PRO A 71 -3.85 -13.86 12.55
C PRO A 71 -4.25 -12.64 11.74
N PHE A 72 -3.56 -11.51 11.93
CA PHE A 72 -3.84 -10.28 11.18
C PHE A 72 -3.59 -10.47 9.68
N TRP A 73 -2.41 -10.95 9.30
CA TRP A 73 -2.07 -11.14 7.88
C TRP A 73 -2.87 -12.27 7.24
N GLN A 74 -3.15 -13.34 7.99
CA GLN A 74 -3.89 -14.49 7.47
C GLN A 74 -5.41 -14.28 7.37
N LYS A 75 -6.02 -13.49 8.26
CA LYS A 75 -7.48 -13.38 8.36
C LYS A 75 -8.03 -11.99 8.07
N THR A 76 -7.24 -10.94 8.25
CA THR A 76 -7.72 -9.55 8.17
C THR A 76 -7.17 -8.83 6.95
N ALA A 77 -5.86 -8.90 6.71
CA ALA A 77 -5.23 -8.13 5.63
C ALA A 77 -5.32 -8.81 4.25
N SER A 78 -5.48 -10.14 4.20
CA SER A 78 -5.50 -10.89 2.94
C SER A 78 -6.53 -10.36 1.90
N PRO A 79 -7.80 -10.06 2.28
CA PRO A 79 -8.80 -9.51 1.35
C PRO A 79 -8.48 -8.10 0.85
N TRP A 80 -7.60 -7.36 1.53
CA TRP A 80 -7.33 -5.95 1.23
C TRP A 80 -6.41 -5.74 0.01
N HIS A 81 -5.96 -6.81 -0.65
CA HIS A 81 -5.12 -6.73 -1.84
C HIS A 81 -5.90 -6.69 -3.16
N TYR A 82 -7.22 -6.87 -3.12
CA TYR A 82 -8.05 -6.93 -4.32
C TYR A 82 -9.48 -6.46 -4.04
N VAL A 83 -10.24 -6.25 -5.12
CA VAL A 83 -11.68 -6.07 -5.10
C VAL A 83 -12.27 -7.19 -5.95
N THR A 84 -13.19 -7.96 -5.38
CA THR A 84 -13.87 -9.05 -6.08
C THR A 84 -15.25 -8.59 -6.50
N LEU A 85 -15.49 -8.53 -7.81
CA LEU A 85 -16.77 -8.15 -8.38
C LEU A 85 -17.46 -9.36 -9.02
N PRO A 86 -18.79 -9.51 -8.86
CA PRO A 86 -19.61 -10.33 -9.74
C PRO A 86 -19.47 -9.83 -11.19
N GLY A 87 -19.41 -10.74 -12.16
CA GLY A 87 -18.94 -10.42 -13.53
C GLY A 87 -19.73 -9.35 -14.29
N ASP A 88 -21.00 -9.13 -13.94
CA ASP A 88 -21.88 -8.14 -14.58
C ASP A 88 -22.09 -6.87 -13.72
N LYS A 89 -21.40 -6.75 -12.59
CA LYS A 89 -21.62 -5.64 -11.63
C LYS A 89 -20.42 -4.73 -11.50
N ILE A 90 -20.71 -3.48 -11.17
CA ILE A 90 -19.70 -2.48 -10.79
C ILE A 90 -19.65 -2.34 -9.27
N TYR A 91 -18.54 -1.81 -8.75
CA TYR A 91 -18.31 -1.69 -7.31
C TYR A 91 -19.44 -0.93 -6.60
N ASP A 92 -19.94 0.17 -7.17
CA ASP A 92 -21.01 0.98 -6.58
C ASP A 92 -22.33 0.22 -6.37
N GLN A 93 -22.55 -0.90 -7.07
CA GLN A 93 -23.75 -1.72 -6.94
C GLN A 93 -23.63 -2.81 -5.86
N VAL A 94 -22.41 -3.20 -5.50
CA VAL A 94 -22.15 -4.38 -4.64
C VAL A 94 -21.56 -3.95 -3.30
N GLY A 95 -20.70 -2.94 -3.33
CA GLY A 95 -19.92 -2.50 -2.18
C GLY A 95 -18.89 -3.52 -1.72
N ALA A 96 -18.31 -3.25 -0.56
CA ALA A 96 -17.33 -4.13 0.08
C ALA A 96 -18.00 -5.31 0.81
N PRO A 97 -17.36 -6.49 0.83
CA PRO A 97 -17.81 -7.61 1.66
C PRO A 97 -17.58 -7.33 3.17
N PRO A 98 -18.17 -8.13 4.09
CA PRO A 98 -18.05 -7.91 5.54
C PRO A 98 -16.61 -7.90 6.08
N GLU A 99 -15.71 -8.67 5.47
CA GLU A 99 -14.28 -8.71 5.76
C GLU A 99 -13.50 -7.49 5.24
N GLY A 100 -14.14 -6.69 4.38
CA GLY A 100 -13.52 -5.58 3.66
C GLY A 100 -12.71 -6.02 2.44
N ASP A 101 -12.23 -5.01 1.72
CA ASP A 101 -11.44 -5.14 0.50
C ASP A 101 -10.41 -4.00 0.38
N ALA A 102 -9.73 -3.91 -0.78
CA ALA A 102 -8.74 -2.87 -1.03
C ALA A 102 -9.26 -1.42 -0.87
N ILE A 103 -10.53 -1.15 -1.16
CA ILE A 103 -11.12 0.19 -1.03
C ILE A 103 -11.35 0.50 0.45
N THR A 104 -11.92 -0.44 1.21
CA THR A 104 -12.10 -0.23 2.66
C THR A 104 -10.77 -0.08 3.40
N ALA A 105 -9.73 -0.78 2.96
CA ALA A 105 -8.39 -0.65 3.51
C ALA A 105 -7.80 0.73 3.21
N LEU A 106 -7.94 1.21 1.96
CA LEU A 106 -7.53 2.55 1.56
C LEU A 106 -8.18 3.62 2.43
N ASP A 107 -9.50 3.54 2.64
CA ASP A 107 -10.25 4.47 3.50
C ASP A 107 -9.75 4.42 4.94
N ARG A 108 -9.58 3.21 5.49
CA ARG A 108 -9.09 2.99 6.86
C ARG A 108 -7.71 3.59 7.09
N PHE A 109 -6.76 3.36 6.20
CA PHE A 109 -5.40 3.88 6.33
C PHE A 109 -5.35 5.39 6.08
N SER A 110 -6.15 5.90 5.15
CA SER A 110 -6.31 7.35 4.94
C SER A 110 -6.84 8.05 6.19
N ALA A 111 -7.87 7.49 6.84
CA ALA A 111 -8.40 7.99 8.10
C ALA A 111 -7.37 7.92 9.23
N THR A 112 -6.59 6.84 9.31
CA THR A 112 -5.50 6.68 10.29
C THR A 112 -4.44 7.77 10.12
N LEU A 113 -4.02 8.05 8.89
CA LEU A 113 -3.05 9.13 8.63
C LEU A 113 -3.65 10.52 8.90
N ALA A 114 -4.95 10.69 8.71
CA ALA A 114 -5.64 11.94 9.04
C ALA A 114 -5.70 12.18 10.56
N THR A 115 -5.92 11.16 11.39
CA THR A 115 -5.93 11.34 12.86
C THR A 115 -4.54 11.66 13.42
N VAL A 116 -3.48 11.05 12.87
CA VAL A 116 -2.09 11.37 13.21
C VAL A 116 -1.75 12.84 12.92
N ARG A 117 -2.40 13.45 11.91
CA ARG A 117 -2.27 14.90 11.61
C ARG A 117 -2.79 15.80 12.73
N HIS A 118 -3.80 15.34 13.49
CA HIS A 118 -4.45 16.14 14.54
C HIS A 118 -3.77 16.05 15.91
N HIS A 119 -2.87 15.09 16.14
CA HIS A 119 -2.11 14.98 17.40
C HIS A 119 -0.92 15.97 17.53
N SER A 120 -0.90 17.01 16.70
CA SER A 120 0.14 18.05 16.71
C SER A 120 -0.36 19.34 17.36
N THR A 121 -0.65 19.31 18.66
CA THR A 121 -0.45 20.47 19.54
C THR A 121 -0.50 20.01 20.99
N THR A 122 0.62 20.20 21.70
CA THR A 122 0.72 20.25 23.17
C THR A 122 0.63 18.90 23.91
N GLY A 123 1.79 18.26 24.14
CA GLY A 123 1.98 17.41 25.34
C GLY A 123 2.12 15.89 25.20
N ALA A 124 2.12 15.30 23.99
CA ALA A 124 2.06 13.83 23.85
C ALA A 124 3.38 13.10 23.52
N TRP A 125 4.55 13.76 23.59
CA TRP A 125 5.86 13.10 23.38
C TRP A 125 6.49 12.52 24.66
N ARG A 126 5.83 12.63 25.83
CA ARG A 126 6.36 12.18 27.13
C ARG A 126 5.91 10.77 27.55
N CYS A 127 5.67 9.86 26.60
CA CYS A 127 5.43 8.44 26.92
C CYS A 127 6.40 7.46 26.23
N VAL A 128 7.40 7.93 25.49
CA VAL A 128 8.39 7.05 24.81
C VAL A 128 9.69 6.85 25.64
N SER A 129 9.77 7.38 26.87
CA SER A 129 10.98 7.24 27.70
C SER A 129 10.82 6.45 29.00
N SER A 130 9.71 5.74 29.22
CA SER A 130 9.53 4.91 30.42
C SER A 130 9.17 3.47 30.06
N SER A 131 10.19 2.69 29.69
CA SER A 131 10.08 1.23 29.54
C SER A 131 11.26 0.54 30.22
N THR A 132 11.54 0.92 31.46
CA THR A 132 12.03 -0.02 32.47
C THR A 132 10.92 -0.17 33.50
N SER A 133 10.00 -1.11 33.24
CA SER A 133 9.36 -2.00 34.22
C SER A 133 8.00 -2.51 33.72
N SER A 134 7.81 -3.81 33.90
CA SER A 134 6.53 -4.52 34.07
C SER A 134 5.54 -4.57 32.89
N VAL A 135 5.60 -5.69 32.17
CA VAL A 135 4.50 -6.62 31.84
C VAL A 135 3.12 -6.20 32.38
N THR A 136 2.19 -5.82 31.49
CA THR A 136 0.77 -6.26 31.42
C THR A 136 -0.03 -5.30 30.52
N SER A 137 -0.36 -5.74 29.29
CA SER A 137 -1.56 -5.40 28.50
C SER A 137 -1.24 -5.42 26.99
N PRO A 138 -1.88 -6.28 26.17
CA PRO A 138 -1.53 -6.47 24.76
C PRO A 138 -2.16 -5.44 23.80
N SER A 139 -2.66 -4.31 24.29
CA SER A 139 -3.60 -3.47 23.52
C SER A 139 -3.04 -2.15 22.96
N ARG A 140 -1.74 -1.87 23.11
CA ARG A 140 -1.14 -0.64 22.59
C ARG A 140 0.28 -0.90 22.12
N CYS A 141 0.42 -1.27 20.84
CA CYS A 141 1.61 -1.16 19.99
C CYS A 141 1.42 -2.07 18.77
N THR A 142 0.42 -1.78 17.93
CA THR A 142 0.34 -2.37 16.60
C THR A 142 0.85 -1.33 15.62
N THR A 143 2.10 -1.52 15.21
CA THR A 143 2.83 -0.78 14.19
C THR A 143 1.97 -0.68 12.93
N ALA A 144 1.44 0.51 12.66
CA ALA A 144 0.73 0.81 11.43
C ALA A 144 1.77 1.11 10.34
N THR A 145 2.29 0.07 9.69
CA THR A 145 2.86 0.23 8.35
C THR A 145 1.69 0.28 7.38
N ALA A 146 1.17 1.49 7.15
CA ALA A 146 0.11 1.72 6.19
C ALA A 146 0.65 1.52 4.76
N PRO A 147 -0.07 0.83 3.85
CA PRO A 147 0.19 0.92 2.42
C PRO A 147 -0.01 2.37 1.99
N ILE A 148 1.02 2.95 1.40
CA ILE A 148 0.98 4.32 0.91
C ILE A 148 0.20 4.35 -0.40
N VAL A 149 -1.10 4.58 -0.31
CA VAL A 149 -1.90 5.13 -1.40
C VAL A 149 -2.82 6.15 -0.74
N ALA A 150 -2.61 7.43 -1.03
CA ALA A 150 -3.56 8.56 -0.92
C ALA A 150 -2.77 9.88 -0.83
N ALA A 151 -2.39 10.42 -1.99
CA ALA A 151 -1.98 11.81 -2.10
C ALA A 151 -2.23 12.37 -3.51
N THR A 152 -3.49 12.36 -3.94
CA THR A 152 -3.99 13.31 -4.95
C THR A 152 -5.48 13.54 -4.70
N THR A 153 -5.78 14.55 -3.89
CA THR A 153 -6.88 15.54 -3.95
C THR A 153 -6.77 16.43 -2.73
#